data_AF-A0A9N9CN46-F1
#
_entry.id   AF-A0A9N9CN46-F1
#
_cell.length_a   1.000
_cell.length_b   1.000
_cell.length_c   1.000
_cell.angle_alpha   90.00
_cell.angle_beta   90.00
_cell.angle_gamma   90.00
#
_symmetry.space_group_name_H-M   'P 1'
#
loop_
_entity.id
_entity.type
_entity.pdbx_description
1 polymer ?
#
loop_
_entity_poly.entity_id
_entity_poly.type
_entity_poly.pdbx_seq_one_letter_code
_entity_poly.pdbx_strand_id
1 'polypeptide(L)'
;MSSRQRKSVNTEAKETKSEFAPSLKAQTGKTWGRDRAFDSVALQKLPQFTWDGLKIYALWLSFQAILYAVLPAKIGYGQQTPAGYILPYKVNGLLAWFITHTLYLVGAFYFNWWDASIIHDNWGSLLIAACIYGYSLTFFSYAKAYIMPSHPEDRKFSGSFIYDLLMGIEMNPRFGKYWDFKLFHNGRPGIIAWTLINLSFAAAQYNQIGEYDL
;
A
#
# COMPACT_ATOMS: atom_id res chain seq x y z
N MET A 1 64.73 -35.57 22.98
CA MET A 1 63.31 -35.59 23.41
C MET A 1 62.41 -35.36 22.21
N SER A 2 61.42 -36.18 21.89
CA SER A 2 61.45 -37.61 21.56
C SER A 2 60.33 -37.79 20.51
N SER A 3 60.58 -38.56 19.45
CA SER A 3 59.62 -38.88 18.38
C SER A 3 58.29 -39.48 18.88
N ARG A 4 58.21 -39.87 20.16
CA ARG A 4 56.98 -40.28 20.85
C ARG A 4 55.97 -39.14 21.06
N GLN A 5 56.40 -37.90 21.36
CA GLN A 5 55.46 -36.78 21.58
C GLN A 5 54.77 -36.30 20.29
N ARG A 6 55.42 -36.41 19.13
CA ARG A 6 54.77 -36.08 17.84
C ARG A 6 53.74 -37.11 17.41
N LYS A 7 53.89 -38.37 17.83
CA LYS A 7 52.89 -39.41 17.55
C LYS A 7 51.64 -39.24 18.42
N SER A 8 51.77 -38.95 19.71
CA SER A 8 50.61 -38.77 20.60
C SER A 8 49.73 -37.58 20.18
N VAL A 9 50.33 -36.44 19.84
CA VAL A 9 49.59 -35.24 19.39
C VAL A 9 48.87 -35.47 18.05
N ASN A 10 49.46 -36.25 17.14
CA ASN A 10 48.83 -36.59 15.86
C ASN A 10 47.73 -37.65 15.99
N THR A 11 47.77 -38.50 17.02
CA THR A 11 46.70 -39.46 17.31
C THR A 11 45.52 -38.76 17.98
N GLU A 12 45.76 -37.90 18.97
CA GLU A 12 44.70 -37.09 19.62
C GLU A 12 43.99 -36.16 18.62
N ALA A 13 44.73 -35.50 17.72
CA ALA A 13 44.16 -34.64 16.68
C ALA A 13 43.36 -35.41 15.60
N LYS A 14 43.62 -36.71 15.43
CA LYS A 14 42.85 -37.59 14.54
C LYS A 14 41.58 -38.10 15.23
N GLU A 15 41.64 -38.40 16.52
CA GLU A 15 40.46 -38.79 17.31
C GLU A 15 39.49 -37.62 17.49
N THR A 16 39.96 -36.40 17.79
CA THR A 16 39.06 -35.22 17.87
C THR A 16 38.40 -34.91 16.53
N LYS A 17 39.12 -35.03 15.40
CA LYS A 17 38.51 -34.85 14.07
C LYS A 17 37.51 -35.96 13.71
N SER A 18 37.74 -37.18 14.19
CA SER A 18 36.85 -38.33 14.00
C SER A 18 35.59 -38.25 14.87
N GLU A 19 35.66 -37.58 16.02
CA GLU A 19 34.54 -37.43 16.97
C GLU A 19 33.69 -36.18 16.69
N PHE A 20 34.26 -35.14 16.05
CA PHE A 20 33.53 -33.97 15.54
C PHE A 20 32.85 -34.19 14.16
N ALA A 21 33.30 -35.18 13.39
CA ALA A 21 32.74 -35.49 12.07
C ALA A 21 31.34 -36.17 12.06
N PRO A 22 30.93 -37.02 13.03
CA PRO A 22 29.63 -37.67 13.02
C PRO A 22 28.50 -36.69 13.35
N SER A 23 28.77 -35.70 14.21
CA SER A 23 27.79 -34.67 14.63
C SER A 23 27.53 -33.62 13.54
N LEU A 24 28.51 -33.33 12.67
CA LEU A 24 28.32 -32.47 11.50
C LEU A 24 27.50 -33.13 10.40
N LYS A 25 27.61 -34.46 10.22
CA LYS A 25 26.79 -35.20 9.24
C LYS A 25 25.33 -35.39 9.67
N ALA A 26 25.05 -35.36 10.97
CA ALA A 26 23.69 -35.38 11.51
C ALA A 26 22.96 -34.02 11.41
N GLN A 27 23.69 -32.90 11.29
CA GLN A 27 23.11 -31.57 11.09
C GLN A 27 22.94 -31.18 9.62
N THR A 28 23.54 -31.91 8.67
CA THR A 28 23.31 -31.75 7.22
C THR A 28 22.03 -32.42 6.70
N GLY A 29 21.03 -32.58 7.58
CA GLY A 29 19.66 -32.97 7.23
C GLY A 29 18.66 -31.80 7.21
N LYS A 30 19.08 -30.59 7.57
CA LYS A 30 18.29 -29.38 7.28
C LYS A 30 18.55 -28.98 5.84
N THR A 31 17.72 -29.51 4.95
CA THR A 31 17.50 -28.86 3.66
C THR A 31 17.26 -27.38 3.93
N TRP A 32 17.97 -26.49 3.24
CA TRP A 32 17.54 -25.10 3.05
C TRP A 32 16.28 -25.08 2.14
N GLY A 33 15.31 -25.94 2.47
CA GLY A 33 14.00 -25.96 1.86
C GLY A 33 13.16 -25.03 2.70
N ARG A 34 12.59 -24.00 2.05
CA ARG A 34 11.41 -23.25 2.51
C ARG A 34 10.67 -24.05 3.58
N ASP A 35 10.78 -23.66 4.85
CA ASP A 35 10.19 -24.50 5.90
C ASP A 35 8.68 -24.54 5.61
N ARG A 36 8.12 -25.74 5.43
CA ARG A 36 6.69 -25.91 5.12
C ARG A 36 5.79 -25.24 6.17
N ALA A 37 6.32 -24.98 7.37
CA ALA A 37 5.70 -24.20 8.43
C ALA A 37 5.67 -22.68 8.15
N PHE A 38 6.74 -22.10 7.59
CA PHE A 38 6.70 -20.72 7.09
C PHE A 38 5.75 -20.60 5.91
N ASP A 39 5.74 -21.59 5.01
CA ASP A 39 4.82 -21.60 3.87
C ASP A 39 3.36 -21.72 4.30
N SER A 40 3.04 -22.56 5.27
CA SER A 40 1.67 -22.72 5.76
C SER A 40 1.18 -21.48 6.50
N VAL A 41 2.02 -20.86 7.33
CA VAL A 41 1.70 -19.61 8.03
C VAL A 41 1.61 -18.43 7.06
N ALA A 42 2.53 -18.34 6.10
CA ALA A 42 2.51 -17.31 5.07
C ALA A 42 1.26 -17.45 4.19
N LEU A 43 0.96 -18.64 3.66
CA LEU A 43 -0.21 -18.86 2.82
C LEU A 43 -1.53 -18.63 3.57
N GLN A 44 -1.60 -18.87 4.88
CA GLN A 44 -2.78 -18.55 5.70
C GLN A 44 -2.94 -17.05 6.00
N LYS A 45 -1.85 -16.31 6.17
CA LYS A 45 -1.86 -14.90 6.58
C LYS A 45 -1.71 -13.92 5.42
N LEU A 46 -1.42 -14.41 4.22
CA LEU A 46 -1.33 -13.57 3.03
C LEU A 46 -2.70 -12.97 2.69
N PRO A 47 -2.72 -11.72 2.21
CA PRO A 47 -3.95 -11.10 1.74
C PRO A 47 -4.55 -11.97 0.63
N GLN A 48 -5.83 -12.33 0.80
CA GLN A 48 -6.56 -13.08 -0.21
C GLN A 48 -7.36 -12.11 -1.07
N PHE A 49 -7.28 -12.30 -2.38
CA PHE A 49 -8.10 -11.54 -3.31
C PHE A 49 -9.57 -11.96 -3.14
N THR A 50 -10.44 -10.98 -2.92
CA THR A 50 -11.89 -11.18 -2.93
C THR A 50 -12.56 -10.14 -3.83
N TRP A 51 -13.60 -10.55 -4.53
CA TRP A 51 -14.38 -9.62 -5.35
C TRP A 51 -15.05 -8.53 -4.52
N ASP A 52 -15.36 -8.81 -3.25
CA ASP A 52 -16.03 -7.85 -2.39
C ASP A 52 -15.10 -6.72 -1.94
N GLY A 53 -13.84 -7.00 -1.61
CA GLY A 53 -12.85 -5.95 -1.34
C GLY A 53 -12.61 -5.07 -2.57
N LEU A 54 -12.58 -5.64 -3.77
CA LEU A 54 -12.48 -4.86 -5.01
C LEU A 54 -13.69 -3.95 -5.21
N LYS A 55 -14.92 -4.44 -4.98
CA LYS A 55 -16.16 -3.65 -5.05
C LYS A 55 -16.15 -2.52 -4.02
N ILE A 56 -15.77 -2.80 -2.78
CA ILE A 56 -15.68 -1.79 -1.70
C ILE A 56 -14.69 -0.69 -2.11
N TYR A 57 -13.50 -1.08 -2.59
CA TYR A 57 -12.49 -0.11 -3.02
C TYR A 57 -12.92 0.71 -4.24
N ALA A 58 -13.58 0.08 -5.21
CA ALA A 58 -14.13 0.77 -6.38
C ALA A 58 -15.26 1.75 -6.01
N LEU A 59 -16.15 1.35 -5.10
CA LEU A 59 -17.20 2.21 -4.57
C LEU A 59 -16.61 3.38 -3.79
N TRP A 60 -15.59 3.13 -2.97
CA TRP A 60 -14.84 4.15 -2.25
C TRP A 60 -14.22 5.19 -3.19
N LEU A 61 -13.48 4.75 -4.21
CA LEU A 61 -12.88 5.64 -5.20
C LEU A 61 -13.93 6.45 -5.95
N SER A 62 -15.01 5.80 -6.38
CA SER A 62 -16.10 6.46 -7.11
C SER A 62 -16.83 7.49 -6.25
N PHE A 63 -17.09 7.15 -4.99
CA PHE A 63 -17.70 8.08 -4.03
C PHE A 63 -16.82 9.31 -3.80
N GLN A 64 -15.52 9.10 -3.53
CA GLN A 64 -14.57 10.20 -3.37
C GLN A 64 -14.44 11.05 -4.65
N ALA A 65 -14.48 10.41 -5.82
CA ALA A 65 -14.47 11.07 -7.11
C ALA A 65 -15.70 11.99 -7.29
N ILE A 66 -16.90 11.50 -6.95
CA ILE A 66 -18.14 12.28 -7.00
C ILE A 66 -18.06 13.47 -6.05
N LEU A 67 -17.63 13.26 -4.80
CA LEU A 67 -17.48 14.36 -3.84
C LEU A 67 -16.49 15.42 -4.34
N TYR A 68 -15.37 14.99 -4.94
CA TYR A 68 -14.38 15.91 -5.49
C TYR A 68 -14.94 16.76 -6.65
N ALA A 69 -15.77 16.17 -7.53
CA ALA A 69 -16.40 16.89 -8.64
C ALA A 69 -17.51 17.86 -8.18
N VAL A 70 -18.42 17.37 -7.33
CA VAL A 70 -19.74 17.98 -7.09
C VAL A 70 -19.74 18.95 -5.92
N LEU A 71 -18.96 18.70 -4.86
CA LEU A 71 -19.06 19.52 -3.65
C LEU A 71 -18.67 20.97 -3.90
N PRO A 72 -19.38 21.93 -3.26
CA PRO A 72 -19.01 23.33 -3.32
C PRO A 72 -17.61 23.52 -2.74
N ALA A 73 -16.81 24.33 -3.43
CA ALA A 73 -15.40 24.49 -3.10
C ALA A 73 -14.98 25.95 -3.29
N LYS A 74 -14.11 26.42 -2.39
CA LYS A 74 -13.34 27.63 -2.65
C LYS A 74 -12.24 27.31 -3.65
N ILE A 75 -11.95 28.23 -4.55
CA ILE A 75 -10.84 28.07 -5.49
C ILE A 75 -9.55 28.54 -4.81
N GLY A 76 -8.63 27.61 -4.61
CA GLY A 76 -7.25 27.89 -4.21
C GLY A 76 -6.34 27.88 -5.43
N TYR A 77 -5.19 28.54 -5.33
CA TYR A 77 -4.17 28.55 -6.38
C TYR A 77 -2.92 27.84 -5.88
N GLY A 78 -2.35 26.97 -6.72
CA GLY A 78 -1.09 26.31 -6.43
C GLY A 78 0.12 27.20 -6.68
N GLN A 79 1.29 26.64 -6.43
CA GLN A 79 2.55 27.25 -6.82
C GLN A 79 2.68 27.32 -8.35
N GLN A 80 3.44 28.30 -8.82
CA GLN A 80 3.72 28.44 -10.25
C GLN A 80 4.56 27.23 -10.72
N THR A 81 4.17 26.62 -11.84
CA THR A 81 4.92 25.52 -12.45
C THR A 81 6.18 26.03 -13.16
N PRO A 82 7.16 25.17 -13.48
CA PRO A 82 8.35 25.56 -14.24
C PRO A 82 8.04 26.22 -15.59
N ALA A 83 6.98 25.80 -16.30
CA ALA A 83 6.52 26.45 -17.52
C ALA A 83 5.67 27.71 -17.27
N GLY A 84 5.54 28.15 -16.02
CA GLY A 84 4.94 29.43 -15.64
C GLY A 84 3.44 29.39 -15.32
N TYR A 85 2.80 28.22 -15.26
CA TYR A 85 1.36 28.11 -15.02
C TYR A 85 1.01 28.23 -13.53
N ILE A 86 -0.01 29.01 -13.20
CA ILE A 86 -0.60 29.04 -11.85
C ILE A 86 -1.93 28.30 -11.90
N LEU A 87 -1.97 27.14 -11.24
CA LEU A 87 -3.06 26.20 -11.40
C LEU A 87 -4.18 26.42 -10.36
N PRO A 88 -5.45 26.53 -10.77
CA PRO A 88 -6.57 26.62 -9.83
C PRO A 88 -6.99 25.22 -9.34
N TYR A 89 -7.46 25.16 -8.10
CA TYR A 89 -7.88 23.93 -7.42
C TYR A 89 -9.17 24.14 -6.64
N LYS A 90 -10.09 23.18 -6.74
CA LYS A 90 -11.27 23.11 -5.88
C LYS A 90 -10.86 22.59 -4.50
N VAL A 91 -10.85 23.47 -3.51
CA VAL A 91 -10.49 23.14 -2.12
C VAL A 91 -11.77 22.85 -1.33
N ASN A 92 -12.20 21.59 -1.37
CA ASN A 92 -13.32 21.04 -0.60
C ASN A 92 -12.89 19.79 0.23
N GLY A 93 -11.62 19.75 0.62
CA GLY A 93 -10.99 18.65 1.38
C GLY A 93 -11.77 18.30 2.66
N LEU A 94 -11.86 19.28 3.54
CA LEU A 94 -12.48 19.14 4.86
C LEU A 94 -13.98 18.83 4.78
N LEU A 95 -14.71 19.46 3.85
CA LEU A 95 -16.14 19.19 3.67
C LEU A 95 -16.38 17.73 3.25
N ALA A 96 -15.60 17.21 2.29
CA ALA A 96 -15.70 15.81 1.90
C ALA A 96 -15.32 14.86 3.04
N TRP A 97 -14.33 15.24 3.86
CA TRP A 97 -13.96 14.48 5.05
C TRP A 97 -15.14 14.35 6.02
N PHE A 98 -15.80 15.46 6.37
CA PHE A 98 -16.99 15.44 7.24
C PHE A 98 -18.12 14.60 6.66
N ILE A 99 -18.48 14.82 5.39
CA ILE A 99 -19.55 14.06 4.72
C ILE A 99 -19.25 12.56 4.73
N THR A 100 -18.00 12.20 4.42
CA THR A 100 -17.56 10.79 4.41
C THR A 100 -17.65 10.16 5.79
N HIS A 101 -17.17 10.83 6.84
CA HIS A 101 -17.16 10.29 8.20
C HIS A 101 -18.56 10.20 8.78
N THR A 102 -19.38 11.24 8.58
CA THR A 102 -20.79 11.22 9.00
C THR A 102 -21.53 10.09 8.30
N LEU A 103 -21.37 9.92 6.98
CA LEU A 103 -22.00 8.83 6.25
C LEU A 103 -21.54 7.46 6.77
N TYR A 104 -20.24 7.29 6.99
CA TYR A 104 -19.67 6.06 7.50
C TYR A 104 -20.22 5.68 8.89
N LEU A 105 -20.21 6.62 9.83
CA LEU A 105 -20.68 6.40 11.21
C LEU A 105 -22.19 6.20 11.27
N VAL A 106 -22.97 7.02 10.57
CA VAL A 106 -24.44 6.91 10.55
C VAL A 106 -24.86 5.62 9.83
N GLY A 107 -24.20 5.27 8.74
CA GLY A 107 -24.41 4.01 8.02
C GLY A 107 -24.13 2.79 8.89
N ALA A 108 -23.07 2.82 9.69
CA ALA A 108 -22.71 1.73 10.59
C ALA A 108 -23.63 1.63 11.81
N PHE A 109 -23.80 2.71 12.58
CA PHE A 109 -24.43 2.66 13.91
C PHE A 109 -25.94 2.94 13.92
N TYR A 110 -26.47 3.67 12.94
CA TYR A 110 -27.90 4.03 12.91
C TYR A 110 -28.68 3.19 11.92
N PHE A 111 -28.18 3.09 10.68
CA PHE A 111 -28.88 2.36 9.62
C PHE A 111 -28.48 0.88 9.50
N ASN A 112 -27.37 0.46 10.13
CA ASN A 112 -26.80 -0.89 10.01
C ASN A 112 -26.60 -1.34 8.54
N TRP A 113 -26.17 -0.42 7.67
CA TRP A 113 -25.87 -0.72 6.27
C TRP A 113 -24.62 -1.57 6.10
N TRP A 114 -23.67 -1.45 7.04
CA TRP A 114 -22.42 -2.21 7.10
C TRP A 114 -21.91 -2.26 8.54
N ASP A 115 -21.00 -3.18 8.83
CA ASP A 115 -20.28 -3.20 10.12
C ASP A 115 -19.28 -2.03 10.19
N ALA A 116 -19.09 -1.47 11.37
CA ALA A 116 -18.00 -0.54 11.63
C ALA A 116 -16.63 -1.22 11.39
N SER A 117 -16.47 -2.53 11.60
CA SER A 117 -15.23 -3.25 11.29
C SER A 117 -15.02 -3.59 9.80
N ILE A 118 -15.89 -3.15 8.88
CA ILE A 118 -15.87 -3.55 7.45
C ILE A 118 -14.50 -3.44 6.77
N ILE A 119 -13.70 -2.41 7.08
CA ILE A 119 -12.37 -2.22 6.49
C ILE A 119 -11.37 -3.22 7.07
N HIS A 120 -11.39 -3.43 8.39
CA HIS A 120 -10.60 -4.44 9.06
C HIS A 120 -10.91 -5.84 8.50
N ASP A 121 -12.20 -6.17 8.36
CA ASP A 121 -12.64 -7.50 7.94
C ASP A 121 -12.28 -7.81 6.48
N ASN A 122 -12.14 -6.77 5.64
CA ASN A 122 -11.75 -6.88 4.24
C ASN A 122 -10.30 -6.43 3.97
N TRP A 123 -9.48 -6.26 5.01
CA TRP A 123 -8.17 -5.59 4.92
C TRP A 123 -7.26 -6.17 3.85
N GLY A 124 -7.11 -7.50 3.82
CA GLY A 124 -6.24 -8.16 2.85
C GLY A 124 -6.67 -7.92 1.40
N SER A 125 -7.97 -7.99 1.13
CA SER A 125 -8.51 -7.77 -0.21
C SER A 125 -8.41 -6.30 -0.65
N LEU A 126 -8.62 -5.36 0.29
CA LEU A 126 -8.46 -3.92 0.05
C LEU A 126 -7.01 -3.56 -0.30
N LEU A 127 -6.02 -4.18 0.35
CA LEU A 127 -4.60 -3.99 0.01
C LEU A 127 -4.30 -4.42 -1.44
N ILE A 128 -4.81 -5.58 -1.85
CA ILE A 128 -4.64 -6.06 -3.23
C ILE A 128 -5.34 -5.13 -4.22
N ALA A 129 -6.58 -4.70 -3.92
CA ALA A 129 -7.33 -3.77 -4.75
C ALA A 129 -6.58 -2.43 -4.92
N ALA A 130 -6.01 -1.90 -3.84
CA ALA A 130 -5.19 -0.68 -3.87
C ALA A 130 -3.93 -0.85 -4.71
N CYS A 131 -3.24 -2.00 -4.63
CA CYS A 131 -2.09 -2.31 -5.48
C CYS A 131 -2.47 -2.37 -6.96
N ILE A 132 -3.54 -3.10 -7.32
CA ILE A 132 -4.04 -3.21 -8.69
C ILE A 132 -4.35 -1.81 -9.24
N TYR A 133 -5.08 -1.01 -8.46
CA TYR A 133 -5.41 0.36 -8.83
C TYR A 133 -4.18 1.25 -8.97
N GLY A 134 -3.21 1.17 -8.05
CA GLY A 134 -1.97 1.93 -8.10
C GLY A 134 -1.18 1.66 -9.38
N TYR A 135 -0.98 0.40 -9.74
CA TYR A 135 -0.32 0.04 -11.01
C TYR A 135 -1.12 0.54 -12.21
N SER A 136 -2.44 0.33 -12.21
CA SER A 136 -3.33 0.79 -13.29
C SER A 136 -3.23 2.30 -13.48
N LEU A 137 -3.23 3.07 -12.40
CA LEU A 137 -3.11 4.53 -12.40
C LEU A 137 -1.74 5.00 -12.90
N THR A 138 -0.66 4.30 -12.55
CA THR A 138 0.69 4.59 -13.04
C THR A 138 0.77 4.42 -14.56
N PHE A 139 0.32 3.27 -15.08
CA PHE A 139 0.30 3.04 -16.53
C PHE A 139 -0.64 4.00 -17.26
N PHE A 140 -1.81 4.30 -16.67
CA PHE A 140 -2.74 5.28 -17.20
C PHE A 140 -2.09 6.67 -17.29
N SER A 141 -1.44 7.13 -16.22
CA SER A 141 -0.81 8.46 -16.16
C SER A 141 0.36 8.56 -17.14
N TYR A 142 1.12 7.48 -17.29
CA TYR A 142 2.17 7.37 -18.30
C TYR A 142 1.60 7.51 -19.71
N ALA A 143 0.59 6.70 -20.08
CA ALA A 143 -0.03 6.77 -21.40
C ALA A 143 -0.68 8.13 -21.69
N LYS A 144 -1.37 8.70 -20.70
CA LYS A 144 -1.99 10.02 -20.78
C LYS A 144 -0.96 11.11 -21.14
N ALA A 145 0.25 11.05 -20.56
CA ALA A 145 1.28 12.04 -20.81
C ALA A 145 1.74 12.11 -22.28
N TYR A 146 1.62 11.01 -23.03
CA TYR A 146 1.90 10.96 -24.46
C TYR A 146 0.70 11.35 -25.31
N ILE A 147 -0.50 10.86 -24.96
CA ILE A 147 -1.70 10.96 -25.81
C ILE A 147 -2.45 12.28 -25.59
N MET A 148 -2.63 12.69 -24.34
CA MET A 148 -3.43 13.84 -23.94
C MET A 148 -2.77 14.59 -22.77
N PRO A 149 -1.62 15.23 -23.01
CA PRO A 149 -0.95 16.02 -22.00
C PRO A 149 -1.79 17.24 -21.61
N SER A 150 -1.89 17.54 -20.31
CA SER A 150 -2.63 18.70 -19.82
C SER A 150 -1.87 20.00 -20.07
N HIS A 151 -0.55 19.98 -19.81
CA HIS A 151 0.37 21.09 -20.10
C HIS A 151 1.62 20.51 -20.77
N PRO A 152 1.71 20.52 -22.12
CA PRO A 152 2.81 19.90 -22.85
C PRO A 152 4.20 20.41 -22.45
N GLU A 153 4.29 21.69 -22.09
CA GLU A 153 5.51 22.39 -21.68
C GLU A 153 6.01 21.99 -20.28
N ASP A 154 5.13 21.44 -19.43
CA ASP A 154 5.46 20.94 -18.08
C ASP A 154 5.73 19.43 -18.05
N ARG A 155 5.97 18.82 -19.22
CA ARG A 155 6.37 17.42 -19.32
C ARG A 155 7.87 17.28 -19.18
N LYS A 156 8.30 16.25 -18.46
CA LYS A 156 9.70 15.88 -18.33
C LYS A 156 9.91 14.44 -18.78
N PHE A 157 10.71 14.29 -19.83
CA PHE A 157 11.15 12.99 -20.34
C PHE A 157 12.63 12.80 -20.02
N SER A 158 12.99 11.67 -19.44
CA SER A 158 14.38 11.29 -19.18
C SER A 158 15.01 10.50 -20.31
N GLY A 159 14.19 9.96 -21.23
CA GLY A 159 14.62 9.02 -22.26
C GLY A 159 14.70 7.56 -21.78
N SER A 160 14.46 7.30 -20.49
CA SER A 160 14.37 5.95 -19.92
C SER A 160 12.93 5.62 -19.54
N PHE A 161 12.39 4.56 -20.15
CA PHE A 161 11.03 4.08 -19.89
C PHE A 161 10.77 3.84 -18.40
N ILE A 162 11.69 3.14 -17.72
CA ILE A 162 11.53 2.79 -16.30
C ILE A 162 11.52 4.05 -15.43
N TYR A 163 12.42 4.99 -15.70
CA TYR A 163 12.50 6.22 -14.93
C TYR A 163 11.27 7.11 -15.13
N ASP A 164 10.81 7.25 -16.38
CA ASP A 164 9.64 8.06 -16.71
C ASP A 164 8.34 7.44 -16.14
N LEU A 165 8.26 6.11 -16.06
CA LEU A 165 7.15 5.42 -15.40
C LEU A 165 7.13 5.65 -13.89
N LEU A 166 8.30 5.61 -13.23
CA LEU A 166 8.41 5.77 -11.77
C LEU A 166 8.22 7.23 -11.32
N MET A 167 8.82 8.18 -12.03
CA MET A 167 8.76 9.60 -11.66
C MET A 167 7.49 10.29 -12.17
N GLY A 168 6.88 9.73 -13.22
CA GLY A 168 5.81 10.37 -13.98
C GLY A 168 6.34 11.47 -14.89
N ILE A 169 5.69 11.63 -16.05
CA ILE A 169 6.09 12.59 -17.09
C ILE A 169 5.42 13.95 -16.88
N GLU A 170 4.13 13.97 -16.54
CA GLU A 170 3.39 15.21 -16.32
C GLU A 170 3.57 15.73 -14.89
N MET A 171 3.89 17.01 -14.75
CA MET A 171 3.99 17.64 -13.43
C MET A 171 2.63 17.71 -12.71
N ASN A 172 1.51 17.97 -13.41
CA ASN A 172 0.17 17.97 -12.82
C ASN A 172 -0.84 17.41 -13.84
N PRO A 173 -0.97 16.07 -13.96
CA PRO A 173 -1.91 15.46 -14.89
C PRO A 173 -3.35 15.79 -14.47
N ARG A 174 -4.15 16.25 -15.43
CA ARG A 174 -5.51 16.75 -15.21
C ARG A 174 -6.52 16.26 -16.23
N PHE A 175 -7.78 16.23 -15.80
CA PHE A 175 -8.92 16.28 -16.72
C PHE A 175 -9.58 17.66 -16.67
N GLY A 176 -9.60 18.34 -17.82
CA GLY A 176 -10.06 19.73 -17.88
C GLY A 176 -9.31 20.64 -16.90
N LYS A 177 -10.02 21.66 -16.39
CA LYS A 177 -9.40 22.71 -15.58
C LYS A 177 -9.20 22.33 -14.10
N TYR A 178 -10.15 21.60 -13.52
CA TYR A 178 -10.26 21.45 -12.07
C TYR A 178 -9.99 20.04 -11.54
N TRP A 179 -9.99 19.02 -12.39
CA TRP A 179 -9.76 17.64 -11.96
C TRP A 179 -8.27 17.35 -11.97
N ASP A 180 -7.62 17.49 -10.83
CA ASP A 180 -6.18 17.24 -10.68
C ASP A 180 -5.92 15.89 -10.01
N PHE A 181 -5.15 15.04 -10.68
CA PHE A 181 -4.91 13.67 -10.24
C PHE A 181 -4.07 13.62 -8.97
N LYS A 182 -3.05 14.48 -8.87
CA LYS A 182 -2.16 14.50 -7.69
C LYS A 182 -2.94 14.95 -6.47
N LEU A 183 -3.72 16.02 -6.61
CA LEU A 183 -4.56 16.53 -5.52
C LEU A 183 -5.65 15.52 -5.13
N PHE A 184 -6.31 14.89 -6.10
CA PHE A 184 -7.35 13.90 -5.85
C PHE A 184 -6.78 12.71 -5.07
N HIS A 185 -5.76 12.03 -5.58
CA HIS A 185 -5.27 10.79 -4.98
C HIS A 185 -4.59 11.00 -3.62
N ASN A 186 -3.83 12.10 -3.47
CA ASN A 186 -3.18 12.41 -2.20
C ASN A 186 -4.23 12.75 -1.11
N GLY A 187 -5.18 13.62 -1.44
CA GLY A 187 -6.13 14.12 -0.45
C GLY A 187 -7.33 13.21 -0.18
N ARG A 188 -7.86 12.51 -1.20
CA ARG A 188 -9.17 11.83 -1.10
C ARG A 188 -9.04 10.36 -0.72
N PRO A 189 -8.65 9.44 -1.62
CA PRO A 189 -8.58 8.04 -1.27
C PRO A 189 -7.44 7.72 -0.30
N GLY A 190 -6.43 8.58 -0.17
CA GLY A 190 -5.34 8.41 0.80
C GLY A 190 -5.73 8.89 2.20
N ILE A 191 -5.72 10.20 2.41
CA ILE A 191 -5.88 10.80 3.75
C ILE A 191 -7.24 10.49 4.40
N ILE A 192 -8.35 10.53 3.64
CA ILE A 192 -9.67 10.23 4.19
C ILE A 192 -9.80 8.72 4.50
N ALA A 193 -9.19 7.86 3.68
CA ALA A 193 -9.19 6.43 3.99
C ALA A 193 -8.38 6.12 5.25
N TRP A 194 -7.24 6.79 5.46
CA TRP A 194 -6.41 6.57 6.65
C TRP A 194 -7.21 6.76 7.94
N THR A 195 -8.00 7.83 8.05
CA THR A 195 -8.81 8.05 9.26
C THR A 195 -9.93 7.02 9.41
N LEU A 196 -10.55 6.56 8.31
CA LEU A 196 -11.54 5.48 8.36
C LEU A 196 -10.93 4.12 8.73
N ILE A 197 -9.72 3.82 8.26
CA ILE A 197 -8.97 2.60 8.63
C ILE A 197 -8.79 2.57 10.15
N ASN A 198 -8.35 3.67 10.76
CA ASN A 198 -8.18 3.74 12.21
C ASN A 198 -9.51 3.50 12.96
N LEU A 199 -10.60 4.12 12.51
CA LEU A 199 -11.93 3.92 13.11
C LEU A 199 -12.40 2.47 13.00
N SER A 200 -12.19 1.85 11.84
CA SER A 200 -12.63 0.47 11.60
C SER A 200 -11.82 -0.54 12.42
N PHE A 201 -10.52 -0.31 12.57
CA PHE A 201 -9.67 -1.14 13.44
C PHE A 201 -10.02 -0.94 14.92
N ALA A 202 -10.33 0.28 15.36
CA ALA A 202 -10.82 0.53 16.71
C ALA A 202 -12.16 -0.18 16.98
N ALA A 203 -13.07 -0.19 16.00
CA ALA A 203 -14.33 -0.95 16.10
C ALA A 203 -14.08 -2.47 16.14
N ALA A 204 -13.17 -2.98 15.31
CA ALA A 204 -12.80 -4.40 15.32
C ALA A 204 -12.19 -4.83 16.66
N GLN A 205 -11.36 -3.97 17.27
CA GLN A 205 -10.79 -4.19 18.59
C GLN A 205 -11.88 -4.22 19.67
N TYR A 206 -12.79 -3.25 19.66
CA TYR A 206 -13.92 -3.21 20.57
C TYR A 206 -14.80 -4.47 20.45
N ASN A 207 -15.05 -4.94 19.23
CA ASN A 207 -15.83 -6.16 18.98
C ASN A 207 -15.14 -7.43 19.52
N GLN A 208 -13.81 -7.48 19.56
CA GLN A 208 -13.04 -8.65 20.03
C GLN A 208 -12.80 -8.65 21.54
N ILE A 209 -12.56 -7.48 22.13
CA ILE A 209 -12.07 -7.33 23.52
C ILE A 209 -13.16 -6.76 24.45
N GLY A 210 -14.14 -6.03 23.91
CA GLY A 210 -15.18 -5.33 24.68
C GLY A 210 -14.74 -3.97 25.25
N GLU A 211 -13.46 -3.59 25.13
CA GLU A 211 -12.89 -2.32 25.58
C GLU A 211 -11.91 -1.74 24.53
N TYR A 212 -11.63 -0.43 24.60
CA TYR A 212 -10.61 0.24 23.78
C TYR A 212 -9.28 0.29 24.57
N ASP A 213 -8.21 -0.39 24.14
CA ASP A 213 -6.86 -0.09 24.69
C ASP A 213 -6.38 1.23 24.06
N LEU A 214 -6.28 2.27 24.89
CA LEU A 214 -5.71 3.58 24.54
C LEU A 214 -4.35 3.80 25.21
#